data_AF-A0A425DDA0-F1
#
_entry.id   AF-A0A425DDA0-F1
#
_cell.length_a   1.000
_cell.length_b   1.000
_cell.length_c   1.000
_cell.angle_alpha   90.00
_cell.angle_beta   90.00
_cell.angle_gamma   90.00
#
_symmetry.space_group_name_H-M   'P 1'
#
loop_
_entity.id
_entity.type
_entity.pdbx_description
1 polymer ?
#
loop_
_entity_poly.entity_id
_entity_poly.type
_entity_poly.pdbx_seq_one_letter_code
_entity_poly.pdbx_strand_id
1 'polypeptide(L)'
;MSIKVKDATLLLREQVTALEAEYARRSFPTMMPWHEVADALQTERSKSETEAHQLRRKLRSVETQSRTVQEQTKTMALHQLTNSKGEWFNVLVGDFSTPTRCVVVAQQIHDDEAYGMVGSRQRTRMLWYDFEYIASAGRWMYRTLYINSQTFVRDGTLSPLSVEANDFDMPKHMHPQDEAAFRRQAKTHIQHIYDLSCDTFRQIYMHMLLAGHLQDVVQV
;
A
#
# COMPACT_ATOMS: atom_id res chain seq x y z
N MET A 1 -28.19 -59.25 53.96
CA MET A 1 -28.33 -58.50 52.69
C MET A 1 -27.02 -57.86 52.19
N SER A 2 -25.84 -58.15 52.79
CA SER A 2 -24.57 -57.45 52.51
C SER A 2 -23.66 -58.13 51.46
N ILE A 3 -23.81 -59.44 51.25
CA ILE A 3 -22.94 -60.22 50.34
C ILE A 3 -23.22 -59.90 48.86
N LYS A 4 -24.51 -59.80 48.48
CA LYS A 4 -24.93 -59.50 47.10
C LYS A 4 -24.45 -58.14 46.55
N VAL A 5 -24.24 -57.15 47.42
CA VAL A 5 -23.78 -55.81 47.01
C VAL A 5 -22.27 -55.81 46.75
N LYS A 6 -21.50 -56.60 47.50
CA LYS A 6 -20.05 -56.75 47.30
C LYS A 6 -19.74 -57.47 45.99
N ASP A 7 -20.53 -58.50 45.67
CA ASP A 7 -20.36 -59.23 44.41
C ASP A 7 -20.70 -58.37 43.19
N ALA A 8 -21.76 -57.55 43.29
CA ALA A 8 -22.13 -56.60 42.24
C ALA A 8 -21.08 -55.50 42.03
N THR A 9 -20.47 -54.99 43.11
CA THR A 9 -19.40 -53.99 43.01
C THR A 9 -18.09 -54.56 42.45
N LEU A 10 -17.81 -55.84 42.69
CA LEU A 10 -16.67 -56.53 42.08
C LEU A 10 -16.88 -56.69 40.56
N LEU A 11 -18.05 -57.16 40.13
CA LEU A 11 -18.42 -57.31 38.71
C LEU A 11 -18.37 -55.97 37.95
N LEU A 12 -18.88 -54.90 38.57
CA LEU A 12 -18.82 -53.55 37.98
C LEU A 12 -17.39 -53.08 37.77
N ARG A 13 -16.48 -53.36 38.72
CA ARG A 13 -15.06 -53.02 38.58
C ARG A 13 -14.40 -53.78 37.45
N GLU A 14 -14.67 -55.08 37.33
CA GLU A 14 -14.14 -55.90 36.23
C GLU A 14 -14.65 -55.42 34.87
N GLN A 15 -15.92 -55.03 34.76
CA GLN A 15 -16.48 -54.45 33.54
C GLN A 15 -15.85 -53.11 33.16
N VAL A 16 -15.62 -52.22 34.14
CA VAL A 16 -14.93 -50.94 33.91
C VAL A 16 -13.52 -51.18 33.40
N THR A 17 -12.75 -52.06 34.05
CA THR A 17 -11.40 -52.39 33.61
C THR A 17 -11.36 -53.00 32.20
N ALA A 18 -12.34 -53.85 31.86
CA ALA A 18 -12.45 -54.43 30.52
C ALA A 18 -12.74 -53.37 29.45
N LEU A 19 -13.65 -52.42 29.76
CA LEU A 19 -13.99 -51.31 28.87
C LEU A 19 -12.81 -50.34 28.68
N GLU A 20 -12.06 -50.04 29.74
CA GLU A 20 -10.85 -49.21 29.67
C GLU A 20 -9.78 -49.88 28.79
N ALA A 21 -9.58 -51.20 28.92
CA ALA A 21 -8.67 -51.96 28.08
C ALA A 21 -9.13 -52.07 26.63
N GLU A 22 -10.44 -52.07 26.37
CA GLU A 22 -11.00 -52.03 25.01
C GLU A 22 -10.84 -50.64 24.37
N TYR A 23 -11.07 -49.57 25.14
CA TYR A 23 -10.84 -48.19 24.69
C TYR A 23 -9.37 -47.94 24.35
N ALA A 24 -8.44 -48.41 25.19
CA ALA A 24 -7.01 -48.31 24.93
C ALA A 24 -6.58 -49.09 23.67
N ARG A 25 -7.20 -50.25 23.39
CA ARG A 25 -6.95 -51.04 22.17
C ARG A 25 -7.53 -50.42 20.90
N ARG A 26 -8.65 -49.69 21.01
CA ARG A 26 -9.32 -49.02 19.88
C ARG A 26 -8.82 -47.60 19.63
N SER A 27 -8.08 -47.01 20.58
CA SER A 27 -7.42 -45.73 20.40
C SER A 27 -6.28 -45.89 19.39
N PHE A 28 -6.57 -45.64 18.11
CA PHE A 28 -5.60 -45.72 17.02
C PHE A 28 -4.42 -44.74 17.26
N PRO A 29 -3.18 -45.22 17.42
CA PRO A 29 -2.00 -44.36 17.66
C PRO A 29 -1.64 -43.45 16.48
N THR A 30 -2.33 -43.61 15.34
CA THR A 30 -2.10 -42.88 14.10
C THR A 30 -2.92 -41.59 13.99
N MET A 31 -3.86 -41.35 14.90
CA MET A 31 -4.62 -40.10 14.92
C MET A 31 -3.97 -39.11 15.88
N MET A 32 -3.54 -37.98 15.31
CA MET A 32 -3.08 -36.81 16.06
C MET A 32 -4.12 -36.44 17.12
N PRO A 33 -3.71 -36.21 18.38
CA PRO A 33 -4.63 -35.81 19.44
C PRO A 33 -5.47 -34.60 19.04
N TRP A 34 -6.76 -34.59 19.39
CA TRP A 34 -7.68 -33.50 19.02
C TRP A 34 -7.24 -32.11 19.49
N HIS A 35 -6.45 -32.02 20.57
CA HIS A 35 -5.89 -30.74 21.01
C HIS A 35 -4.81 -30.23 20.03
N GLU A 36 -3.92 -31.10 19.54
CA GLU A 36 -2.95 -30.75 18.50
C GLU A 36 -3.63 -30.38 17.18
N VAL A 37 -4.72 -31.08 16.82
CA VAL A 37 -5.55 -30.71 15.65
C VAL A 37 -6.18 -29.33 15.84
N ALA A 38 -6.68 -29.02 17.03
CA ALA A 38 -7.26 -27.70 17.32
C ALA A 38 -6.22 -26.58 17.25
N ASP A 39 -5.01 -26.81 17.79
CA ASP A 39 -3.90 -25.86 17.73
C ASP A 39 -3.43 -25.60 16.30
N ALA A 40 -3.34 -26.65 15.48
CA ALA A 40 -3.01 -26.53 14.06
C ALA A 40 -4.05 -25.71 13.30
N LEU A 41 -5.36 -25.98 13.53
CA LEU A 41 -6.44 -25.21 12.93
C LEU A 41 -6.45 -23.75 13.37
N GLN A 42 -6.12 -23.47 14.64
CA GLN A 42 -6.05 -22.10 15.15
C GLN A 42 -4.86 -21.32 14.57
N THR A 43 -3.73 -21.99 14.36
CA THR A 43 -2.58 -21.43 13.66
C THR A 43 -2.92 -21.08 12.21
N GLU A 44 -3.54 -22.03 11.49
CA GLU A 44 -3.91 -21.82 10.08
C GLU A 44 -4.97 -20.73 9.92
N ARG A 45 -5.93 -20.65 10.85
CA ARG A 45 -6.91 -19.56 10.92
C ARG A 45 -6.23 -18.21 11.10
N SER A 46 -5.28 -18.09 12.03
CA SER A 46 -4.57 -16.83 12.32
C SER A 46 -3.76 -16.36 11.10
N LYS A 47 -3.11 -17.30 10.41
CA LYS A 47 -2.38 -17.02 9.16
C LYS A 47 -3.34 -16.53 8.05
N SER A 48 -4.45 -17.25 7.85
CA SER A 48 -5.48 -16.90 6.86
C SER A 48 -6.11 -15.52 7.14
N GLU A 49 -6.40 -15.21 8.41
CA GLU A 49 -6.94 -13.90 8.80
C GLU A 49 -5.93 -12.77 8.51
N THR A 50 -4.64 -13.01 8.74
CA THR A 50 -3.57 -12.05 8.42
C THR A 50 -3.45 -11.82 6.91
N GLU A 51 -3.43 -12.90 6.11
CA GLU A 51 -3.39 -12.81 4.64
C GLU A 51 -4.63 -12.11 4.09
N ALA A 52 -5.82 -12.45 4.58
CA ALA A 52 -7.07 -11.79 4.20
C ALA A 52 -7.07 -10.30 4.57
N HIS A 53 -6.50 -9.94 5.72
CA HIS A 53 -6.34 -8.54 6.11
C HIS A 53 -5.40 -7.79 5.15
N GLN A 54 -4.27 -8.40 4.78
CA GLN A 54 -3.33 -7.84 3.81
C GLN A 54 -3.96 -7.68 2.42
N LEU A 55 -4.68 -8.70 1.95
CA LEU A 55 -5.37 -8.68 0.67
C LEU A 55 -6.45 -7.61 0.64
N ARG A 56 -7.27 -7.47 1.69
CA ARG A 56 -8.26 -6.38 1.79
C ARG A 56 -7.60 -5.00 1.81
N ARG A 57 -6.42 -4.86 2.41
CA ARG A 57 -5.65 -3.61 2.37
C ARG A 57 -5.17 -3.30 0.95
N LYS A 58 -4.65 -4.30 0.23
CA LYS A 58 -4.26 -4.17 -1.19
C LYS A 58 -5.47 -3.85 -2.07
N LEU A 59 -6.60 -4.54 -1.86
CA LEU A 59 -7.81 -4.36 -2.66
C LEU A 59 -8.41 -2.97 -2.50
N ARG A 60 -8.48 -2.44 -1.27
CA ARG A 60 -8.86 -1.03 -1.03
C ARG A 60 -7.93 -0.04 -1.71
N SER A 61 -6.62 -0.32 -1.72
CA SER A 61 -5.64 0.51 -2.43
C SER A 61 -5.92 0.53 -3.94
N VAL A 62 -6.23 -0.63 -4.54
CA VAL A 62 -6.53 -0.79 -5.97
C VAL A 62 -7.88 -0.15 -6.35
N GLU A 63 -8.92 -0.34 -5.53
CA GLU A 63 -10.24 0.28 -5.74
C GLU A 63 -10.17 1.81 -5.68
N THR A 64 -9.37 2.35 -4.75
CA THR A 64 -9.11 3.80 -4.67
C THR A 64 -8.39 4.28 -5.94
N GLN A 65 -7.46 3.49 -6.47
CA GLN A 65 -6.72 3.80 -7.71
C GLN A 65 -7.63 3.88 -8.95
N SER A 66 -8.63 3.00 -9.08
CA SER A 66 -9.58 3.01 -10.21
C SER A 66 -10.56 4.19 -10.20
N ARG A 67 -10.77 4.87 -9.08
CA ARG A 67 -11.77 5.96 -8.98
C ARG A 67 -11.18 7.36 -9.19
N THR A 68 -9.86 7.47 -9.41
CA THR A 68 -9.23 8.78 -9.52
C THR A 68 -9.42 9.43 -10.88
N VAL A 69 -9.42 8.65 -11.96
CA VAL A 69 -9.53 9.18 -13.33
C VAL A 69 -10.96 9.71 -13.55
N GLN A 70 -11.07 11.01 -13.81
CA GLN A 70 -12.34 11.65 -14.16
C GLN A 70 -12.48 11.81 -15.67
N GLU A 71 -11.41 12.17 -16.35
CA GLU A 71 -11.38 12.37 -17.80
C GLU A 71 -10.10 11.76 -18.37
N GLN A 72 -10.21 11.18 -19.57
CA GLN A 72 -9.06 10.56 -20.23
C GLN A 72 -9.15 10.75 -21.75
N THR A 73 -8.01 11.09 -22.33
CA THR A 73 -7.75 11.12 -23.76
C THR A 73 -6.62 10.15 -24.10
N LYS A 74 -6.15 10.14 -25.35
CA LYS A 74 -5.05 9.27 -25.77
C LYS A 74 -3.75 9.52 -25.00
N THR A 75 -3.45 10.77 -24.65
CA THR A 75 -2.15 11.18 -24.09
C THR A 75 -2.28 11.94 -22.78
N MET A 76 -3.50 12.11 -22.26
CA MET A 76 -3.76 12.92 -21.08
C MET A 76 -4.86 12.30 -20.23
N ALA A 77 -4.73 12.42 -18.91
CA ALA A 77 -5.75 12.01 -17.95
C ALA A 77 -5.88 13.05 -16.83
N LEU A 78 -7.12 13.36 -16.46
CA LEU A 78 -7.43 14.18 -15.29
C LEU A 78 -7.71 13.25 -14.11
N HIS A 79 -6.94 13.41 -13.03
CA HIS A 79 -7.10 12.66 -11.80
C HIS A 79 -7.61 13.56 -10.69
N GLN A 80 -8.66 13.13 -10.00
CA GLN A 80 -9.16 13.76 -8.78
C GLN A 80 -9.10 12.77 -7.62
N LEU A 81 -8.46 13.18 -6.53
CA LEU A 81 -8.42 12.37 -5.32
C LEU A 81 -8.15 13.22 -4.07
N THR A 82 -8.48 12.65 -2.92
CA THR A 82 -8.13 13.16 -1.60
C THR A 82 -7.14 12.21 -0.96
N ASN A 83 -5.99 12.72 -0.47
CA ASN A 83 -5.04 11.88 0.27
C ASN A 83 -5.53 11.60 1.70
N SER A 84 -4.81 10.73 2.39
CA SER A 84 -5.05 10.41 3.80
C SER A 84 -4.96 11.60 4.75
N LYS A 85 -4.32 12.71 4.33
CA LYS A 85 -4.19 13.96 5.09
C LYS A 85 -5.33 14.97 4.76
N GLY A 86 -6.36 14.53 4.02
CA GLY A 86 -7.51 15.35 3.66
C GLY A 86 -7.23 16.44 2.63
N GLU A 87 -6.03 16.44 2.02
CA GLU A 87 -5.73 17.32 0.89
C GLU A 87 -6.35 16.74 -0.37
N TRP A 88 -7.13 17.55 -1.07
CA TRP A 88 -7.68 17.21 -2.36
C TRP A 88 -6.81 17.78 -3.47
N PHE A 89 -6.58 17.00 -4.52
CA PHE A 89 -5.80 17.41 -5.67
C PHE A 89 -6.48 16.97 -6.96
N ASN A 90 -6.55 17.93 -7.88
CA ASN A 90 -6.94 17.76 -9.28
C ASN A 90 -5.68 17.85 -10.12
N VAL A 91 -5.24 16.73 -10.69
CA VAL A 91 -3.96 16.64 -11.38
C VAL A 91 -4.21 16.23 -12.82
N LEU A 92 -3.82 17.10 -13.73
CA LEU A 92 -3.74 16.78 -15.14
C LEU A 92 -2.40 16.11 -15.41
N VAL A 93 -2.44 14.89 -15.91
CA VAL A 93 -1.27 14.09 -16.29
C VAL A 93 -1.24 13.96 -17.80
N GLY A 94 -0.08 14.14 -18.40
CA GLY A 94 0.19 13.85 -19.80
C GLY A 94 1.28 12.79 -19.94
N ASP A 95 1.08 11.84 -20.85
CA ASP A 95 2.07 10.83 -21.21
C ASP A 95 2.41 10.90 -22.70
N PHE A 96 3.71 10.90 -23.00
CA PHE A 96 4.21 11.06 -24.36
C PHE A 96 5.32 10.05 -24.59
N SER A 97 4.98 8.97 -25.30
CA SER A 97 5.87 7.82 -25.46
C SER A 97 6.24 7.58 -26.91
N THR A 98 7.51 7.27 -27.13
CA THR A 98 8.11 6.70 -28.34
C THR A 98 8.91 5.46 -27.93
N PRO A 99 9.40 4.63 -28.87
CA PRO A 99 10.19 3.44 -28.53
C PRO A 99 11.46 3.73 -27.70
N THR A 100 12.02 4.93 -27.83
CA THR A 100 13.28 5.30 -27.17
C THR A 100 13.13 6.42 -26.14
N ARG A 101 11.94 6.99 -25.96
CA ARG A 101 11.71 8.07 -25.00
C ARG A 101 10.29 8.06 -24.46
N CYS A 102 10.15 8.21 -23.15
CA CYS A 102 8.86 8.37 -22.50
C CYS A 102 8.92 9.61 -21.62
N VAL A 103 8.00 10.56 -21.82
CA VAL A 103 7.90 11.77 -21.01
C VAL A 103 6.54 11.76 -20.32
N VAL A 104 6.55 11.85 -19.00
CA VAL A 104 5.35 12.02 -18.17
C VAL A 104 5.41 13.39 -17.54
N VAL A 105 4.34 14.16 -17.72
CA VAL A 105 4.20 15.49 -17.12
C VAL A 105 2.94 15.51 -16.28
N ALA A 106 2.96 16.20 -15.15
CA ALA A 106 1.76 16.39 -14.35
C ALA A 106 1.72 17.79 -13.78
N GLN A 107 0.52 18.38 -13.74
CA GLN A 107 0.27 19.69 -13.17
C GLN A 107 -1.01 19.67 -12.34
N GLN A 108 -0.95 20.25 -11.14
CA GLN A 108 -2.15 20.47 -10.34
C GLN A 108 -2.94 21.67 -10.86
N ILE A 109 -4.25 21.47 -11.04
CA ILE A 109 -5.23 22.51 -11.34
C ILE A 109 -5.85 22.96 -10.01
N HIS A 110 -5.89 24.28 -9.78
CA HIS A 110 -6.36 24.86 -8.52
C HIS A 110 -7.82 25.27 -8.54
N ASP A 111 -8.31 25.72 -9.69
CA ASP A 111 -9.67 26.21 -9.85
C ASP A 111 -10.39 25.35 -10.87
N ASP A 112 -11.46 24.72 -10.41
CA ASP A 112 -12.35 23.89 -11.20
C ASP A 112 -13.77 24.34 -10.84
N GLU A 113 -14.44 24.99 -11.79
CA GLU A 113 -15.77 25.57 -11.59
C GLU A 113 -16.82 24.52 -11.20
N ALA A 114 -16.57 23.24 -11.53
CA ALA A 114 -17.44 22.13 -11.15
C ALA A 114 -17.34 21.77 -9.65
N TYR A 115 -16.34 22.26 -8.92
CA TYR A 115 -16.09 21.92 -7.52
C TYR A 115 -15.95 23.14 -6.60
N GLY A 116 -16.93 23.29 -5.70
CA GLY A 116 -16.90 24.30 -4.63
C GLY A 116 -15.91 23.94 -3.52
N MET A 117 -14.62 24.21 -3.73
CA MET A 117 -13.54 23.89 -2.78
C MET A 117 -13.44 24.88 -1.60
N VAL A 118 -14.49 24.97 -0.77
CA VAL A 118 -14.45 25.80 0.43
C VAL A 118 -13.66 25.08 1.53
N GLY A 119 -12.49 25.61 1.89
CA GLY A 119 -11.69 25.16 3.04
C GLY A 119 -10.70 24.02 2.77
N SER A 120 -10.65 23.47 1.56
CA SER A 120 -9.67 22.45 1.20
C SER A 120 -8.26 23.05 1.03
N ARG A 121 -7.26 22.37 1.58
CA ARG A 121 -5.84 22.67 1.37
C ARG A 121 -5.44 22.39 -0.07
N GLN A 122 -4.61 23.26 -0.64
CA GLN A 122 -4.12 23.23 -2.03
C GLN A 122 -2.61 23.48 -2.08
N ARG A 123 -1.96 23.06 -3.17
CA ARG A 123 -0.54 23.30 -3.41
C ARG A 123 -0.27 23.43 -4.91
N THR A 124 0.70 24.25 -5.31
CA THR A 124 1.21 24.25 -6.68
C THR A 124 2.14 23.07 -6.84
N ARG A 125 1.76 22.10 -7.69
CA ARG A 125 2.56 20.93 -8.02
C ARG A 125 2.77 20.83 -9.52
N MET A 126 4.02 20.67 -9.92
CA MET A 126 4.38 20.33 -11.29
C MET A 126 5.49 19.31 -11.32
N LEU A 127 5.32 18.25 -12.11
CA LEU A 127 6.19 17.08 -12.15
C LEU A 127 6.54 16.74 -13.59
N TRP A 128 7.81 16.43 -13.84
CA TRP A 128 8.30 15.88 -15.10
C TRP A 128 9.15 14.66 -14.82
N TYR A 129 8.85 13.58 -15.53
CA TYR A 129 9.72 12.44 -15.73
C TYR A 129 10.09 12.35 -17.20
N ASP A 130 11.38 12.24 -17.50
CA ASP A 130 11.90 12.06 -18.85
C ASP A 130 12.79 10.82 -18.86
N PHE A 131 12.29 9.75 -19.47
CA PHE A 131 13.00 8.49 -19.67
C PHE A 131 13.51 8.45 -21.10
N GLU A 132 14.80 8.17 -21.27
CA GLU A 132 15.46 8.17 -22.57
C GLU A 132 16.39 6.96 -22.68
N TYR A 133 16.24 6.19 -23.76
CA TYR A 133 17.11 5.07 -24.04
C TYR A 133 18.39 5.55 -24.72
N ILE A 134 19.51 5.37 -24.04
CA ILE A 134 20.84 5.69 -24.56
C ILE A 134 21.39 4.47 -25.27
N ALA A 135 21.12 4.37 -26.57
CA ALA A 135 21.49 3.22 -27.40
C ALA A 135 23.00 2.89 -27.34
N SER A 136 23.87 3.91 -27.33
CA SER A 136 25.32 3.73 -27.25
C SER A 136 25.81 3.07 -25.95
N ALA A 137 25.02 3.18 -24.87
CA ALA A 137 25.32 2.58 -23.58
C ALA A 137 24.42 1.39 -23.24
N GLY A 138 23.50 1.01 -24.15
CA GLY A 138 22.54 -0.08 -23.94
C GLY A 138 21.68 0.08 -22.69
N ARG A 139 21.38 1.31 -22.26
CA ARG A 139 20.68 1.57 -20.99
C ARG A 139 19.70 2.73 -21.07
N TRP A 140 18.69 2.69 -20.20
CA TRP A 140 17.80 3.82 -19.97
C TRP A 140 18.39 4.80 -18.98
N MET A 141 18.25 6.08 -19.29
CA MET A 141 18.49 7.21 -18.39
C MET A 141 17.14 7.82 -18.03
N TYR A 142 16.99 8.27 -16.78
CA TYR A 142 15.81 9.00 -16.35
C TYR A 142 16.23 10.32 -15.72
N ARG A 143 15.41 11.35 -15.94
CA ARG A 143 15.56 12.70 -15.37
C ARG A 143 14.24 13.10 -14.75
N THR A 144 14.31 13.75 -13.59
CA THR A 144 13.11 14.15 -12.84
C THR A 144 13.20 15.59 -12.41
N LEU A 145 12.12 16.34 -12.61
CA LEU A 145 11.94 17.67 -12.05
C LEU A 145 10.64 17.68 -11.27
N TYR A 146 10.68 18.03 -9.99
CA TYR A 146 9.49 18.17 -9.17
C TYR A 146 9.47 19.53 -8.47
N ILE A 147 8.45 20.31 -8.74
CA ILE A 147 8.23 21.64 -8.16
C ILE A 147 7.01 21.56 -7.26
N ASN A 148 7.18 21.97 -6.00
CA ASN A 148 6.13 22.06 -5.00
C ASN A 148 6.18 23.42 -4.30
N SER A 149 5.04 24.10 -4.18
CA SER A 149 4.90 25.24 -3.27
C SER A 149 4.67 24.79 -1.83
N GLN A 150 4.68 25.77 -0.92
CA GLN A 150 4.01 25.61 0.38
C GLN A 150 2.50 25.43 0.15
N THR A 151 1.83 24.68 1.03
CA THR A 151 0.38 24.49 0.99
C THR A 151 -0.30 25.80 1.33
N PHE A 152 -1.42 26.07 0.68
CA PHE A 152 -2.26 27.23 0.92
C PHE A 152 -3.73 26.82 0.94
N VAL A 153 -4.58 27.69 1.44
CA VAL A 153 -6.05 27.56 1.31
C VAL A 153 -6.56 28.54 0.27
N ARG A 154 -7.83 28.42 -0.15
CA ARG A 154 -8.40 29.15 -1.29
C ARG A 154 -8.21 30.67 -1.28
N ASP A 155 -8.17 31.29 -0.10
CA ASP A 155 -7.94 32.73 0.06
C ASP A 155 -6.46 33.16 -0.15
N GLY A 156 -5.58 32.22 -0.46
CA GLY A 156 -4.15 32.43 -0.65
C GLY A 156 -3.32 32.36 0.63
N THR A 157 -3.95 32.19 1.79
CA THR A 157 -3.23 32.07 3.07
C THR A 157 -2.37 30.82 3.07
N LEU A 158 -1.08 31.01 3.32
CA LEU A 158 -0.12 29.90 3.45
C LEU A 158 -0.37 29.13 4.75
N SER A 159 -0.31 27.81 4.66
CA SER A 159 -0.33 26.93 5.84
C SER A 159 0.91 27.17 6.69
N PRO A 160 0.84 27.16 8.03
CA PRO A 160 2.01 27.29 8.89
C PRO A 160 3.07 26.22 8.59
N LEU A 161 4.36 26.56 8.70
CA LEU A 161 5.46 25.62 8.42
C LEU A 161 5.47 24.40 9.35
N SER A 162 4.87 24.50 10.54
CA SER A 162 4.66 23.37 11.44
C SER A 162 3.65 22.35 10.89
N VAL A 163 2.66 22.82 10.12
CA VAL A 163 1.72 21.95 9.39
C VAL A 163 2.43 21.30 8.21
N GLU A 164 3.23 22.07 7.45
CA GLU A 164 4.06 21.54 6.37
C GLU A 164 5.00 20.44 6.84
N ALA A 165 5.70 20.65 7.96
CA ALA A 165 6.61 19.67 8.54
C ALA A 165 5.89 18.33 8.83
N ASN A 166 4.65 18.38 9.34
CA ASN A 166 3.83 17.18 9.52
C ASN A 166 3.39 16.55 8.18
N ASP A 167 3.10 17.35 7.16
CA ASP A 167 2.72 16.83 5.84
C ASP A 167 3.89 16.10 5.15
N PHE A 168 5.13 16.48 5.46
CA PHE A 168 6.33 15.77 5.03
C PHE A 168 6.80 14.69 6.03
N ASP A 169 6.03 14.39 7.07
CA ASP A 169 6.37 13.40 8.10
C ASP A 169 7.75 13.66 8.76
N MET A 170 8.13 14.94 8.85
CA MET A 170 9.35 15.34 9.54
C MET A 170 9.24 14.98 11.03
N PRO A 171 10.30 14.41 11.64
CA PRO A 171 10.29 14.12 13.07
C PRO A 171 9.99 15.38 13.89
N LYS A 172 9.17 15.27 14.94
CA LYS A 172 8.76 16.43 15.77
C LYS A 172 9.93 17.23 16.35
N HIS A 173 11.05 16.59 16.66
CA HIS A 173 12.26 17.26 17.16
C HIS A 173 13.01 18.05 16.06
N MET A 174 12.69 17.81 14.79
CA MET A 174 13.13 18.57 13.62
C MET A 174 12.05 19.58 13.18
N HIS A 175 11.02 19.82 13.98
CA HIS A 175 10.09 20.90 13.67
C HIS A 175 10.83 22.23 13.75
N PRO A 176 10.67 23.10 12.74
CA PRO A 176 11.45 24.31 12.65
C PRO A 176 11.08 25.28 13.76
N GLN A 177 12.08 25.88 14.37
CA GLN A 177 11.91 27.05 15.23
C GLN A 177 11.72 28.32 14.39
N ASP A 178 12.26 28.33 13.16
CA ASP A 178 12.15 29.42 12.19
C ASP A 178 12.12 28.88 10.73
N GLU A 179 11.80 29.76 9.79
CA GLU A 179 11.72 29.44 8.35
C GLU A 179 13.06 28.95 7.76
N ALA A 180 14.18 29.51 8.21
CA ALA A 180 15.49 29.16 7.68
C ALA A 180 15.88 27.72 8.06
N ALA A 181 15.57 27.30 9.29
CA ALA A 181 15.72 25.94 9.77
C ALA A 181 14.82 24.97 8.99
N PHE A 182 13.55 25.35 8.71
CA PHE A 182 12.65 24.55 7.88
C PHE A 182 13.26 24.31 6.51
N ARG A 183 13.63 25.39 5.80
CA ARG A 183 14.16 25.29 4.43
C ARG A 183 15.41 24.41 4.35
N ARG A 184 16.29 24.43 5.35
CA ARG A 184 17.47 23.56 5.40
C ARG A 184 17.12 22.10 5.66
N GLN A 185 16.32 21.83 6.68
CA GLN A 185 16.01 20.46 7.13
C GLN A 185 15.02 19.76 6.20
N ALA A 186 13.97 20.47 5.80
CA ALA A 186 12.98 19.99 4.84
C ALA A 186 13.65 19.64 3.52
N LYS A 187 14.63 20.43 3.03
CA LYS A 187 15.33 20.13 1.77
C LYS A 187 15.96 18.73 1.78
N THR A 188 16.71 18.37 2.82
CA THR A 188 17.35 17.06 2.91
C THR A 188 16.32 15.93 3.02
N HIS A 189 15.30 16.12 3.85
CA HIS A 189 14.26 15.10 4.04
C HIS A 189 13.40 14.89 2.79
N ILE A 190 12.98 15.98 2.16
CA ILE A 190 12.20 15.99 0.92
C ILE A 190 13.02 15.37 -0.22
N GLN A 191 14.32 15.68 -0.32
CA GLN A 191 15.20 15.02 -1.30
C GLN A 191 15.19 13.51 -1.10
N HIS A 192 15.34 13.03 0.14
CA HIS A 192 15.31 11.60 0.43
C HIS A 192 13.98 10.93 0.05
N ILE A 193 12.84 11.56 0.38
CA ILE A 193 11.51 11.07 -0.04
C ILE A 193 11.41 11.01 -1.56
N TYR A 194 11.92 12.02 -2.26
CA TYR A 194 11.88 12.03 -3.72
C TYR A 194 12.80 11.01 -4.36
N ASP A 195 13.98 10.76 -3.79
CA ASP A 195 14.85 9.69 -4.29
C ASP A 195 14.15 8.32 -4.17
N LEU A 196 13.50 8.04 -3.04
CA LEU A 196 12.69 6.82 -2.83
C LEU A 196 11.50 6.72 -3.80
N SER A 197 10.79 7.84 -3.99
CA SER A 197 9.69 7.93 -4.95
C SER A 197 10.19 7.66 -6.36
N CYS A 198 11.30 8.28 -6.76
CA CYS A 198 11.92 8.10 -8.08
C CYS A 198 12.35 6.65 -8.32
N ASP A 199 12.92 5.97 -7.32
CA ASP A 199 13.25 4.55 -7.44
C ASP A 199 12.01 3.68 -7.63
N THR A 200 10.93 3.97 -6.91
CA THR A 200 9.66 3.26 -7.04
C THR A 200 9.03 3.52 -8.42
N PHE A 201 8.99 4.77 -8.85
CA PHE A 201 8.49 5.16 -10.17
C PHE A 201 9.31 4.52 -11.28
N ARG A 202 10.64 4.49 -11.15
CA ARG A 202 11.53 3.80 -12.08
C ARG A 202 11.16 2.33 -12.18
N GLN A 203 10.95 1.63 -11.06
CA GLN A 203 10.55 0.23 -11.10
C GLN A 203 9.21 0.05 -11.81
N ILE A 204 8.18 0.81 -11.43
CA ILE A 204 6.83 0.70 -12.02
C ILE A 204 6.87 1.00 -13.53
N TYR A 205 7.42 2.13 -13.93
CA TYR A 205 7.44 2.56 -15.33
C TYR A 205 8.37 1.71 -16.18
N MET A 206 9.55 1.34 -15.69
CA MET A 206 10.43 0.44 -16.45
C MET A 206 9.81 -0.95 -16.60
N HIS A 207 9.14 -1.48 -15.57
CA HIS A 207 8.41 -2.73 -15.71
C HIS A 207 7.29 -2.61 -16.75
N MET A 208 6.51 -1.52 -16.75
CA MET A 208 5.46 -1.29 -17.73
C MET A 208 6.00 -1.08 -19.15
N LEU A 209 7.04 -0.27 -19.33
CA LEU A 209 7.67 0.00 -20.62
C LEU A 209 8.30 -1.27 -21.21
N LEU A 210 9.01 -2.06 -20.39
CA LEU A 210 9.60 -3.34 -20.81
C LEU A 210 8.53 -4.41 -21.06
N ALA A 211 7.45 -4.45 -20.27
CA ALA A 211 6.34 -5.37 -20.50
C ALA A 211 5.57 -5.04 -21.79
N GLY A 212 5.38 -3.76 -22.10
CA GLY A 212 4.80 -3.31 -23.38
C GLY A 212 5.66 -3.73 -24.58
N HIS A 213 6.99 -3.60 -24.48
CA HIS A 213 7.91 -4.07 -25.52
C HIS A 213 7.92 -5.60 -25.69
N LEU A 214 7.64 -6.37 -24.63
CA LEU A 214 7.53 -7.84 -24.73
C LEU A 214 6.24 -8.29 -25.42
N GLN A 215 5.16 -7.50 -25.41
CA GLN A 215 3.93 -7.82 -26.12
C GLN A 215 4.07 -7.62 -27.64
N ASP A 216 4.86 -6.64 -28.08
CA ASP A 216 5.09 -6.36 -29.50
C ASP A 216 6.08 -7.34 -30.16
N VAL A 217 6.93 -8.01 -29.38
CA VAL A 217 7.92 -8.99 -29.90
C VAL A 217 7.31 -10.39 -30.12
N VAL A 218 6.12 -10.68 -29.56
CA VAL A 218 5.45 -11.98 -29.69
C VAL A 218 4.47 -12.03 -30.89
N GLN A 219 4.38 -10.96 -31.69
CA GLN A 219 3.55 -10.92 -32.91
C GLN A 219 4.32 -10.82 -34.23
N VAL A 220 5.53 -11.42 -34.31
CA VAL A 220 6.22 -11.64 -35.60
C VAL A 220 6.38 -13.13 -35.88
#